data_AF-A0A662KPL8-F1
#
_entry.id   AF-A0A662KPL8-F1
#
_cell.length_a   1.000
_cell.length_b   1.000
_cell.length_c   1.000
_cell.angle_alpha   90.00
_cell.angle_beta   90.00
_cell.angle_gamma   90.00
#
_symmetry.space_group_name_H-M   'P 1'
#
loop_
_entity.id
_entity.type
_entity.pdbx_description
1 polymer ?
#
loop_
_entity_poly.entity_id
_entity_poly.type
_entity_poly.pdbx_seq_one_letter_code
_entity_poly.pdbx_strand_id
1 'polypeptide(L)'
;NYDHPTSQKSLENLSRTLKEYTGKYERIRKQRFKETLRCIAQYQFGRDIAEEIIPDGCKVEGRYPALRAIVNGKQIASLSEKRGLLSLTIEGGKILVSKKRSLVKVDRNVKVKGSILAVGIDDADADIRVGDEVVILKEDNLYAVGVARMNGEEMVDATRGEAVRVRHHL
;
A
#
# COMPACT_ATOMS: atom_id res chain seq x y z
N ASN A 1 -42.94 6.28 12.68
CA ASN A 1 -41.95 5.66 13.59
C ASN A 1 -41.11 4.65 12.84
N TYR A 2 -40.03 5.09 12.20
CA TYR A 2 -39.08 4.17 11.58
C TYR A 2 -38.16 3.61 12.64
N ASP A 3 -37.97 2.29 12.62
CA ASP A 3 -37.03 1.59 13.51
C ASP A 3 -35.61 2.03 13.14
N HIS A 4 -34.95 2.77 14.03
CA HIS A 4 -33.61 3.30 13.79
C HIS A 4 -32.59 2.15 13.90
N PRO A 5 -31.53 2.10 13.07
CA PRO A 5 -30.51 1.03 13.14
C PRO A 5 -29.78 0.96 14.48
N THR A 6 -29.80 2.04 15.26
CA THR A 6 -29.24 2.11 16.61
C THR A 6 -30.30 2.13 17.71
N SER A 7 -31.57 1.80 17.41
CA SER A 7 -32.60 1.63 18.42
C SER A 7 -32.26 0.44 19.33
N GLN A 8 -32.70 0.47 20.58
CA GLN A 8 -32.49 -0.64 21.53
C GLN A 8 -32.98 -1.97 20.93
N LYS A 9 -34.18 -1.96 20.34
CA LYS A 9 -34.78 -3.12 19.68
C LYS A 9 -33.93 -3.64 18.51
N SER A 10 -33.40 -2.75 17.66
CA SER A 10 -32.50 -3.11 16.56
C SER A 10 -31.19 -3.73 17.07
N LEU A 11 -30.60 -3.16 18.13
CA LEU A 11 -29.36 -3.67 18.71
C LEU A 11 -29.54 -5.03 19.41
N GLU A 12 -30.68 -5.24 20.09
CA GLU A 12 -31.04 -6.53 20.68
C GLU A 12 -31.24 -7.60 19.61
N ASN A 13 -31.95 -7.26 18.53
CA ASN A 13 -32.10 -8.14 17.37
C ASN A 13 -30.76 -8.52 16.77
N LEU A 14 -29.88 -7.53 16.50
CA LEU A 14 -28.54 -7.78 15.98
C LEU A 14 -27.72 -8.70 16.90
N SER A 15 -27.72 -8.44 18.21
CA SER A 15 -26.97 -9.21 19.20
C SER A 15 -27.45 -10.66 19.28
N ARG A 16 -28.78 -10.87 19.30
CA ARG A 16 -29.39 -12.20 19.30
C ARG A 16 -29.01 -12.99 18.04
N THR A 17 -29.22 -12.40 16.87
CA THR A 17 -28.90 -13.03 15.59
C THR A 17 -27.42 -13.37 15.52
N LEU A 18 -26.51 -12.44 15.83
CA LEU A 18 -25.08 -12.72 15.78
C LEU A 18 -24.68 -13.86 16.72
N LYS A 19 -25.23 -13.93 17.95
CA LYS A 19 -24.94 -15.03 18.88
C LYS A 19 -25.39 -16.39 18.33
N GLU A 20 -26.57 -16.46 17.74
CA GLU A 20 -27.10 -17.69 17.15
C GLU A 20 -26.21 -18.21 16.02
N TYR A 21 -25.82 -17.35 15.08
CA TYR A 21 -25.01 -17.75 13.92
C TYR A 21 -23.54 -17.99 14.27
N THR A 22 -22.98 -17.21 15.21
CA THR A 22 -21.54 -17.24 15.51
C THR A 22 -21.15 -18.13 16.68
N GLY A 23 -22.10 -18.53 17.53
CA GLY A 23 -21.84 -19.30 18.75
C GLY A 23 -21.21 -20.68 18.51
N LYS A 24 -21.33 -21.21 17.29
CA LYS A 24 -20.71 -22.48 16.87
C LYS A 24 -19.24 -22.37 16.45
N TYR A 25 -18.71 -21.16 16.27
CA TYR A 25 -17.33 -20.95 15.86
C TYR A 25 -16.44 -20.58 17.04
N GLU A 26 -15.16 -20.94 16.96
CA GLU A 26 -14.17 -20.52 17.92
C GLU A 26 -14.00 -18.99 17.90
N ARG A 27 -13.81 -18.39 19.08
CA ARG A 27 -13.52 -16.97 19.19
C ARG A 27 -12.12 -16.67 18.67
N ILE A 28 -12.06 -15.99 17.54
CA ILE A 28 -10.81 -15.46 17.02
C ILE A 28 -10.42 -14.17 17.75
N ARG A 29 -9.10 -13.98 17.96
CA ARG A 29 -8.57 -12.70 18.41
C ARG A 29 -8.76 -11.67 17.30
N LYS A 30 -9.50 -10.61 17.59
CA LYS A 30 -9.72 -9.50 16.64
C LYS A 30 -8.37 -8.86 16.28
N GLN A 31 -7.98 -8.93 15.01
CA GLN A 31 -6.82 -8.22 14.48
C GLN A 31 -7.26 -7.22 13.40
N ARG A 32 -8.40 -6.55 13.64
CA ARG A 32 -9.11 -5.71 12.68
C ARG A 32 -8.20 -4.76 11.91
N PHE A 33 -7.28 -4.07 12.59
CA PHE A 33 -6.37 -3.14 11.92
C PHE A 33 -5.36 -3.85 11.02
N LYS A 34 -4.81 -4.99 11.43
CA LYS A 34 -3.93 -5.81 10.59
C LYS A 34 -4.66 -6.33 9.37
N GLU A 35 -5.87 -6.87 9.58
CA GLU A 35 -6.75 -7.34 8.50
C GLU A 35 -7.08 -6.21 7.53
N THR A 36 -7.39 -5.01 8.04
CA THR A 36 -7.65 -3.83 7.21
C THR A 36 -6.44 -3.46 6.35
N LEU A 37 -5.25 -3.37 6.95
CA LEU A 37 -4.02 -3.08 6.18
C LEU A 37 -3.73 -4.17 5.15
N ARG A 38 -3.94 -5.45 5.49
CA ARG A 38 -3.74 -6.57 4.56
C ARG A 38 -4.72 -6.51 3.38
N CYS A 39 -5.99 -6.19 3.61
CA CYS A 39 -6.96 -6.00 2.53
C CYS A 39 -6.59 -4.84 1.60
N ILE A 40 -6.12 -3.71 2.16
CA ILE A 40 -5.66 -2.57 1.34
C ILE A 40 -4.42 -2.95 0.54
N ALA A 41 -3.45 -3.66 1.16
CA ALA A 41 -2.28 -4.18 0.45
C ALA A 41 -2.68 -5.12 -0.69
N GLN A 42 -3.64 -6.02 -0.45
CA GLN A 42 -4.11 -6.97 -1.45
C GLN A 42 -4.79 -6.26 -2.62
N TYR A 43 -5.55 -5.20 -2.35
CA TYR A 43 -6.14 -4.36 -3.38
C TYR A 43 -5.07 -3.68 -4.24
N GLN A 44 -4.02 -3.12 -3.62
CA GLN A 44 -2.97 -2.38 -4.34
C GLN A 44 -2.00 -3.28 -5.11
N PHE A 45 -1.59 -4.39 -4.52
CA PHE A 45 -0.42 -5.14 -4.96
C PHE A 45 -0.72 -6.58 -5.36
N GLY A 46 -1.92 -7.08 -5.06
CA GLY A 46 -2.25 -8.49 -5.15
C GLY A 46 -1.93 -9.25 -3.85
N ARG A 47 -2.41 -10.49 -3.78
CA ARG A 47 -2.43 -11.29 -2.55
C ARG A 47 -1.03 -11.69 -2.08
N ASP A 48 -0.20 -12.15 -2.99
CA ASP A 48 1.16 -12.63 -2.72
C ASP A 48 2.05 -11.53 -2.13
N ILE A 49 1.97 -10.31 -2.67
CA ILE A 49 2.74 -9.16 -2.16
C ILE A 49 2.15 -8.66 -0.83
N ALA A 50 0.83 -8.68 -0.70
CA ALA A 50 0.14 -8.28 0.54
C ALA A 50 0.51 -9.16 1.74
N GLU A 51 0.69 -10.46 1.52
CA GLU A 51 1.11 -11.41 2.55
C GLU A 51 2.56 -11.14 3.01
N GLU A 52 3.42 -10.60 2.15
CA GLU A 52 4.78 -10.18 2.53
C GLU A 52 4.84 -8.78 3.16
N ILE A 53 3.97 -7.85 2.73
CA ILE A 53 3.88 -6.51 3.34
C ILE A 53 3.27 -6.58 4.74
N ILE A 54 2.20 -7.38 4.89
CA ILE A 54 1.45 -7.57 6.15
C ILE A 54 1.44 -9.06 6.51
N PRO A 55 2.59 -9.66 6.90
CA PRO A 55 2.65 -11.07 7.33
C PRO A 55 1.93 -11.27 8.66
N ASP A 56 1.74 -12.52 9.08
CA ASP A 56 1.00 -12.78 10.31
C ASP A 56 1.66 -12.22 11.58
N GLY A 57 2.99 -12.18 11.61
CA GLY A 57 3.78 -11.52 12.66
C GLY A 57 3.86 -10.00 12.56
N CYS A 58 3.17 -9.35 11.61
CA CYS A 58 3.17 -7.90 11.46
C CYS A 58 2.58 -7.23 12.70
N LYS A 59 3.33 -6.31 13.30
CA LYS A 59 2.84 -5.41 14.35
C LYS A 59 2.21 -4.19 13.69
N VAL A 60 1.00 -3.83 14.12
CA VAL A 60 0.34 -2.60 13.68
C VAL A 60 0.46 -1.55 14.77
N GLU A 61 0.94 -0.36 14.39
CA GLU A 61 1.12 0.78 15.30
C GLU A 61 0.36 2.01 14.80
N GLY A 62 0.17 2.98 15.69
CA GLY A 62 -0.52 4.23 15.40
C GLY A 62 -2.02 4.18 15.70
N ARG A 63 -2.73 5.22 15.28
CA ARG A 63 -4.17 5.37 15.47
C ARG A 63 -4.83 5.52 14.11
N TYR A 64 -5.92 4.79 13.88
CA TYR A 64 -6.68 4.92 12.64
C TYR A 64 -7.12 6.38 12.41
N PRO A 65 -6.92 6.97 11.21
CA PRO A 65 -6.44 6.33 9.97
C PRO A 65 -4.91 6.31 9.77
N ALA A 66 -4.10 6.94 10.60
CA ALA A 66 -2.63 6.87 10.58
C ALA A 66 -2.06 5.57 11.20
N LEU A 67 -2.29 4.43 10.53
CA LEU A 67 -1.73 3.14 10.92
C LEU A 67 -0.39 2.86 10.20
N ARG A 68 0.50 2.10 10.85
CA ARG A 68 1.79 1.66 10.30
C ARG A 68 1.97 0.16 10.47
N ALA A 69 2.54 -0.48 9.46
CA ALA A 69 2.91 -1.88 9.47
C ALA A 69 4.40 -2.04 9.79
N ILE A 70 4.70 -2.74 10.87
CA ILE A 70 6.07 -3.00 11.35
C ILE A 70 6.34 -4.51 11.28
N VAL A 71 7.41 -4.90 10.60
CA VAL A 71 7.89 -6.29 10.49
C VAL A 71 9.35 -6.31 10.90
N ASN A 72 9.72 -7.21 11.83
CA ASN A 72 11.08 -7.33 12.35
C ASN A 72 11.71 -6.00 12.80
N GLY A 73 10.92 -5.15 13.46
CA GLY A 73 11.36 -3.84 13.96
C GLY A 73 11.48 -2.75 12.89
N LYS A 74 11.18 -3.04 11.62
CA LYS A 74 11.24 -2.08 10.51
C LYS A 74 9.86 -1.73 10.00
N GLN A 75 9.63 -0.46 9.72
CA GLN A 75 8.39 -0.01 9.09
C GLN A 75 8.40 -0.40 7.62
N ILE A 76 7.42 -1.18 7.19
CA ILE A 76 7.25 -1.62 5.81
C ILE A 76 6.34 -0.66 5.05
N ALA A 77 5.23 -0.27 5.66
CA ALA A 77 4.22 0.59 5.05
C ALA A 77 3.50 1.45 6.09
N SER A 78 2.89 2.54 5.63
CA SER A 78 1.94 3.34 6.40
C SER A 78 0.67 3.62 5.61
N LEU A 79 -0.48 3.62 6.28
CA LEU A 79 -1.75 4.02 5.70
C LEU A 79 -1.77 5.54 5.55
N SER A 80 -1.90 6.00 4.31
CA SER A 80 -2.04 7.42 3.99
C SER A 80 -3.46 7.87 4.31
N GLU A 81 -3.62 8.80 5.26
CA GLU A 81 -4.93 9.36 5.60
C GLU A 81 -5.62 10.02 4.41
N LYS A 82 -4.83 10.68 3.56
CA LYS A 82 -5.33 11.40 2.37
C LYS A 82 -5.73 10.45 1.23
N ARG A 83 -4.96 9.39 1.00
CA ARG A 83 -5.19 8.48 -0.14
C ARG A 83 -6.06 7.27 0.22
N GLY A 84 -6.13 6.88 1.49
CA GLY A 84 -6.69 5.59 1.89
C GLY A 84 -5.87 4.39 1.42
N LEU A 85 -4.64 4.63 0.95
CA LEU A 85 -3.73 3.63 0.39
C LEU A 85 -2.46 3.51 1.23
N LEU A 86 -1.82 2.36 1.16
CA LEU A 86 -0.50 2.14 1.74
C LEU A 86 0.56 2.93 0.97
N SER A 87 1.44 3.55 1.75
CA SER A 87 2.68 4.16 1.28
C SER A 87 3.83 3.31 1.80
N LEU A 88 4.68 2.83 0.90
CA LEU A 88 5.81 1.98 1.24
C LEU A 88 6.99 2.82 1.72
N THR A 89 7.76 2.25 2.64
CA THR A 89 9.11 2.71 2.94
C THR A 89 10.10 2.06 1.97
N ILE A 90 11.39 2.37 2.07
CA ILE A 90 12.43 1.64 1.33
C ILE A 90 12.39 0.14 1.66
N GLU A 91 12.18 -0.23 2.93
CA GLU A 91 12.09 -1.64 3.33
C GLU A 91 10.87 -2.33 2.71
N GLY A 92 9.74 -1.64 2.58
CA GLY A 92 8.59 -2.15 1.84
C GLY A 92 8.82 -2.20 0.32
N GLY A 93 9.55 -1.23 -0.24
CA GLY A 93 9.92 -1.21 -1.65
C GLY A 93 10.75 -2.45 -2.06
N LYS A 94 11.59 -2.98 -1.18
CA LYS A 94 12.36 -4.20 -1.43
C LYS A 94 11.47 -5.42 -1.77
N ILE A 95 10.25 -5.46 -1.25
CA ILE A 95 9.27 -6.53 -1.53
C ILE A 95 8.77 -6.42 -2.99
N LEU A 96 8.48 -5.20 -3.47
CA LEU A 96 8.11 -5.00 -4.87
C LEU A 96 9.25 -5.33 -5.83
N VAL A 97 10.49 -4.99 -5.45
CA VAL A 97 11.69 -5.36 -6.23
C VAL A 97 11.85 -6.88 -6.30
N SER A 98 11.71 -7.60 -5.19
CA SER A 98 11.83 -9.08 -5.19
C SER A 98 10.75 -9.76 -6.02
N LYS A 99 9.56 -9.16 -6.10
CA LYS A 99 8.42 -9.63 -6.91
C LYS A 99 8.44 -9.15 -8.36
N LYS A 100 9.35 -8.23 -8.71
CA LYS A 100 9.42 -7.57 -10.02
C LYS A 100 8.09 -6.90 -10.41
N ARG A 101 7.58 -6.05 -9.53
CA ARG A 101 6.30 -5.35 -9.74
C ARG A 101 6.43 -3.85 -9.50
N SER A 102 5.78 -3.07 -10.35
CA SER A 102 5.70 -1.61 -10.28
C SER A 102 7.09 -0.96 -10.30
N LEU A 103 7.97 -1.50 -11.15
CA LEU A 103 9.35 -1.06 -11.35
C LEU A 103 9.41 0.14 -12.31
N VAL A 104 10.22 1.14 -11.95
CA VAL A 104 10.59 2.27 -12.82
C VAL A 104 12.10 2.38 -12.82
N LYS A 105 12.76 2.26 -13.96
CA LYS A 105 14.21 2.42 -14.11
C LYS A 105 14.55 3.83 -14.56
N VAL A 106 15.61 4.38 -13.98
CA VAL A 106 16.06 5.74 -14.29
C VAL A 106 17.53 5.78 -14.68
N ASP A 107 17.87 6.79 -15.49
CA ASP A 107 19.25 7.03 -15.91
C ASP A 107 20.17 7.26 -14.70
N ARG A 108 21.42 6.82 -14.81
CA ARG A 108 22.44 6.92 -13.75
C ARG A 108 22.72 8.34 -13.27
N ASN A 109 22.39 9.37 -14.05
CA ASN A 109 22.60 10.77 -13.69
C ASN A 109 21.39 11.38 -12.96
N VAL A 110 20.25 10.67 -12.92
CA VAL A 110 19.05 11.15 -12.24
C VAL A 110 19.30 11.27 -10.74
N LYS A 111 18.93 12.43 -10.20
CA LYS A 111 18.95 12.74 -8.77
C LYS A 111 17.53 13.05 -8.32
N VAL A 112 17.08 12.40 -7.25
CA VAL A 112 15.78 12.69 -6.66
C VAL A 112 15.77 14.10 -6.06
N LYS A 113 14.88 14.96 -6.55
CA LYS A 113 14.58 16.28 -5.96
C LYS A 113 13.08 16.43 -5.72
N GLY A 114 12.53 15.56 -4.87
CA GLY A 114 11.10 15.47 -4.57
C GLY A 114 10.27 14.75 -5.64
N SER A 115 10.64 14.85 -6.91
CA SER A 115 10.04 14.08 -8.01
C SER A 115 11.07 13.63 -9.03
N ILE A 116 10.64 12.68 -9.88
CA ILE A 116 11.36 12.22 -11.08
C ILE A 116 10.51 12.62 -12.29
N LEU A 117 11.17 13.23 -13.28
CA LEU A 117 10.56 13.63 -14.53
C LEU A 117 10.68 12.52 -15.57
N ALA A 118 9.74 12.47 -16.51
CA ALA A 118 9.70 11.44 -17.56
C ALA A 118 11.02 11.36 -18.36
N VAL A 119 11.66 12.50 -18.64
CA VAL A 119 12.97 12.56 -19.35
C VAL A 119 14.12 11.79 -18.66
N GLY A 120 13.96 11.44 -17.38
CA GLY A 120 14.94 10.65 -16.64
C GLY A 120 14.58 9.17 -16.51
N ILE A 121 13.49 8.71 -17.12
CA ILE A 121 13.04 7.32 -17.06
C ILE A 121 13.50 6.60 -18.32
N ASP A 122 14.17 5.47 -18.12
CA ASP A 122 14.64 4.62 -19.22
C ASP A 122 13.62 3.52 -19.56
N ASP A 123 12.89 3.04 -18.55
CA ASP A 123 12.00 1.88 -18.65
C ASP A 123 11.01 1.88 -17.46
N ALA A 124 9.80 1.35 -17.65
CA ALA A 124 8.80 1.22 -16.60
C ALA A 124 7.84 0.07 -16.89
N ASP A 125 7.35 -0.60 -15.85
CA ASP A 125 6.35 -1.66 -16.02
C ASP A 125 5.05 -1.09 -16.63
N ALA A 126 4.58 -1.68 -17.72
CA ALA A 126 3.40 -1.20 -18.46
C ALA A 126 2.08 -1.30 -17.66
N ASP A 127 2.02 -2.11 -16.59
CA ASP A 127 0.84 -2.23 -15.73
C ASP A 127 0.68 -1.08 -14.73
N ILE A 128 1.69 -0.21 -14.59
CA ILE A 128 1.66 0.94 -13.69
C ILE A 128 0.58 1.94 -14.11
N ARG A 129 -0.25 2.33 -13.15
CA ARG A 129 -1.29 3.36 -13.31
C ARG A 129 -1.00 4.57 -12.43
N VAL A 130 -1.57 5.71 -12.83
CA VAL A 130 -1.51 6.94 -12.03
C VAL A 130 -2.09 6.69 -10.63
N GLY A 131 -1.32 7.05 -9.60
CA GLY A 131 -1.68 6.84 -8.20
C GLY A 131 -1.10 5.58 -7.57
N ASP A 132 -0.57 4.66 -8.38
CA ASP A 132 0.07 3.44 -7.90
C ASP A 132 1.35 3.75 -7.13
N GLU A 133 1.65 2.85 -6.22
CA GLU A 133 2.88 2.89 -5.46
C GLU A 133 3.98 2.19 -6.24
N VAL A 134 5.06 2.90 -6.55
CA VAL A 134 6.13 2.43 -7.44
C VAL A 134 7.49 2.41 -6.74
N VAL A 135 8.38 1.55 -7.22
CA VAL A 135 9.78 1.51 -6.82
C VAL A 135 10.66 1.98 -7.96
N ILE A 136 11.64 2.82 -7.62
CA ILE A 136 12.57 3.40 -8.57
C ILE A 136 13.87 2.64 -8.46
N LEU A 137 14.33 2.09 -9.57
CA LEU A 137 15.61 1.41 -9.71
C LEU A 137 16.61 2.32 -10.42
N LYS A 138 17.83 2.35 -9.87
CA LYS A 138 18.97 3.03 -10.48
C LYS A 138 20.13 2.06 -10.50
N GLU A 139 20.65 1.76 -11.69
CA GLU A 139 21.67 0.71 -11.87
C GLU A 139 21.23 -0.61 -11.21
N ASP A 140 19.97 -1.02 -11.45
CA ASP A 140 19.30 -2.20 -10.88
C ASP A 140 19.17 -2.25 -9.35
N ASN A 141 19.58 -1.21 -8.65
CA ASN A 141 19.45 -1.10 -7.21
C ASN A 141 18.23 -0.25 -6.84
N LEU A 142 17.52 -0.64 -5.78
CA LEU A 142 16.44 0.18 -5.23
C LEU A 142 16.99 1.54 -4.83
N TYR A 143 16.49 2.59 -5.48
CA TYR A 143 16.93 3.95 -5.26
C TYR A 143 15.89 4.77 -4.49
N ALA A 144 14.61 4.60 -4.81
CA ALA A 144 13.54 5.33 -4.17
C ALA A 144 12.19 4.60 -4.22
N VAL A 145 11.21 5.14 -3.47
CA VAL A 145 9.81 4.75 -3.54
C VAL A 145 8.93 5.98 -3.70
N GLY A 146 7.86 5.86 -4.49
CA GLY A 146 7.05 7.00 -4.88
C GLY A 146 5.64 6.64 -5.35
N VAL A 147 4.95 7.66 -5.84
CA VAL A 147 3.62 7.53 -6.44
C VAL A 147 3.71 7.86 -7.91
N ALA A 148 3.21 6.96 -8.75
CA ALA A 148 3.08 7.22 -10.17
C ALA A 148 2.17 8.43 -10.45
N ARG A 149 2.64 9.30 -11.34
CA ARG A 149 1.92 10.46 -11.87
C ARG A 149 1.61 10.32 -13.36
N MET A 150 2.18 9.31 -13.99
CA MET A 150 1.93 8.85 -15.36
C MET A 150 1.65 7.35 -15.30
N ASN A 151 1.06 6.79 -16.35
CA ASN A 151 1.08 5.33 -16.54
C ASN A 151 2.46 4.87 -17.05
N GLY A 152 2.73 3.56 -17.02
CA GLY A 152 4.05 3.02 -17.39
C GLY A 152 4.51 3.41 -18.80
N GLU A 153 3.63 3.30 -19.80
CA GLU A 153 3.95 3.65 -21.19
C GLU A 153 4.27 5.15 -21.34
N GLU A 154 3.45 6.01 -20.74
CA GLU A 154 3.67 7.47 -20.72
C GLU A 154 4.99 7.85 -20.04
N MET A 155 5.41 7.13 -19.00
CA MET A 155 6.68 7.40 -18.32
C MET A 155 7.88 7.24 -19.26
N VAL A 156 7.80 6.30 -20.21
CA VAL A 156 8.88 5.99 -21.17
C VAL A 156 8.80 6.89 -22.40
N ASP A 157 7.60 7.15 -22.92
CA ASP A 157 7.43 7.88 -24.18
C ASP A 157 7.49 9.41 -24.01
N ALA A 158 7.16 9.93 -22.82
CA ALA A 158 7.07 11.37 -22.60
C ALA A 158 8.45 12.02 -22.39
N THR A 159 8.68 13.15 -23.05
CA THR A 159 9.92 13.94 -22.91
C THR A 159 9.86 14.99 -21.80
N ARG A 160 8.71 15.14 -21.12
CA ARG A 160 8.49 16.12 -20.04
C ARG A 160 7.35 15.70 -19.13
N GLY A 161 7.31 16.29 -17.93
CA GLY A 161 6.25 16.10 -16.94
C GLY A 161 6.71 15.30 -15.72
N GLU A 162 5.97 15.43 -14.62
CA GLU A 162 6.23 14.68 -13.39
C GLU A 162 5.75 13.24 -13.60
N ALA A 163 6.68 12.28 -13.58
CA ALA A 163 6.38 10.86 -13.77
C ALA A 163 6.18 10.15 -12.43
N VAL A 164 7.00 10.48 -11.43
CA VAL A 164 6.89 9.89 -10.09
C VAL A 164 7.07 10.96 -9.02
N ARG A 165 6.12 11.04 -8.08
CA ARG A 165 6.25 11.82 -6.86
C ARG A 165 7.00 10.97 -5.83
N VAL A 166 8.26 11.30 -5.55
CA VAL A 166 9.07 10.52 -4.61
C VAL A 166 8.71 10.89 -3.18
N ARG A 167 8.66 9.87 -2.31
CA ARG A 167 8.51 10.07 -0.86
C ARG A 167 9.80 9.82 -0.13
N HIS A 168 10.38 8.63 -0.28
CA HIS A 168 11.63 8.24 0.35
C HIS A 168 12.63 7.80 -0.72
N HIS A 169 13.91 8.08 -0.50
CA HIS A 169 15.02 7.65 -1.34
C HIS A 169 16.21 7.29 -0.45
N LEU A 170 17.14 6.50 -1.00
CA LEU A 170 18.42 6.15 -0.39
C LEU A 170 19.50 7.21 -0.67
#